data_AF-A0A430FSW0-F1
#
_entry.id   AF-A0A430FSW0-F1
#
_cell.length_a   1.000
_cell.length_b   1.000
_cell.length_c   1.000
_cell.angle_alpha   90.00
_cell.angle_beta   90.00
_cell.angle_gamma   90.00
#
_symmetry.space_group_name_H-M   'P 1'
#
loop_
_entity.id
_entity.type
_entity.pdbx_description
1 polymer ?
#
loop_
_entity_poly.entity_id
_entity_poly.type
_entity_poly.pdbx_seq_one_letter_code
_entity_poly.pdbx_strand_id
1 'polypeptide(L)'
;MEVANTKKYRSIPVSVALLVCMMLPSSAFADSAARDLSAADMVDSNGIAYLFDVETDRYLPIRQREAKAAAITQRNRTHLEFEQQLDGNRATDTRLLSKTARARAATEDPVPGGVGYGAFFQDQFQYGFTSGTSLLYSIICPSQVGGNVYSHLYLTSTNRAAKGVEAFISYLGQDTLVFKVFDWAQPESDRWQVYMPYSELSDYLTTQPVNGEGRQIVTVQNTTVQVSSTQWMNAVWLKNYRTNSFDRVYSYTYNVTLSDQRDSHYGEWGPIVETFQEHFENTNVVGFNNVYFKSKTTDYTSKTWNDWELLTDDVSYIRNDGYGFMTAFRRPNYTFGVYS
;
A
#
# COMPACT_ATOMS: atom_id res chain seq x y z
N MET A 1 21.26 32.20 -77.50
CA MET A 1 20.65 30.92 -77.89
C MET A 1 20.31 30.22 -76.59
N GLU A 2 19.08 30.38 -76.06
CA GLU A 2 17.93 29.46 -76.33
C GLU A 2 18.38 28.00 -76.19
N VAL A 3 17.84 27.17 -75.30
CA VAL A 3 16.43 26.84 -75.11
C VAL A 3 16.16 26.34 -73.68
N ALA A 4 14.94 26.63 -73.20
CA ALA A 4 14.36 26.25 -71.92
C ALA A 4 14.07 24.75 -71.77
N ASN A 5 14.02 24.26 -70.53
CA ASN A 5 13.12 23.15 -70.21
C ASN A 5 12.57 23.29 -68.78
N THR A 6 11.28 23.60 -68.70
CA THR A 6 10.48 23.78 -67.49
C THR A 6 9.87 22.44 -67.08
N LYS A 7 10.16 21.97 -65.87
CA LYS A 7 9.32 20.98 -65.19
C LYS A 7 8.68 21.58 -63.94
N LYS A 8 7.39 21.86 -64.08
CA LYS A 8 6.43 22.17 -63.01
C LYS A 8 6.28 20.95 -62.11
N TYR A 9 6.59 21.08 -60.82
CA TYR A 9 6.02 20.23 -59.78
C TYR A 9 5.06 21.04 -58.93
N ARG A 10 3.86 20.48 -58.80
CA ARG A 10 2.69 21.05 -58.15
C ARG A 10 2.94 21.13 -56.65
N SER A 11 2.71 22.30 -56.09
CA SER A 11 2.58 22.56 -54.66
C SER A 11 1.45 21.73 -54.06
N ILE A 12 1.79 20.87 -53.10
CA ILE A 12 0.83 20.26 -52.16
C ILE A 12 0.49 21.34 -51.12
N PRO A 13 -0.78 21.63 -50.82
CA PRO A 13 -1.10 22.54 -49.72
C PRO A 13 -0.72 21.86 -48.41
N VAL A 14 0.27 22.43 -47.73
CA VAL A 14 0.55 22.14 -46.31
C VAL A 14 -0.63 22.72 -45.52
N SER A 15 -1.52 21.86 -45.07
CA SER A 15 -2.50 22.20 -44.05
C SER A 15 -1.73 22.61 -42.79
N VAL A 16 -1.74 23.91 -42.49
CA VAL A 16 -1.33 24.45 -41.20
C VAL A 16 -2.33 23.92 -40.17
N ALA A 17 -1.95 22.84 -39.49
CA ALA A 17 -2.61 22.45 -38.25
C ALA A 17 -2.32 23.55 -37.22
N LEU A 18 -3.33 24.36 -36.92
CA LEU A 18 -3.33 25.20 -35.73
C LEU A 18 -3.13 24.28 -34.52
N LEU A 19 -1.94 24.29 -33.96
CA LEU A 19 -1.68 23.76 -32.62
C LEU A 19 -2.41 24.69 -31.65
N VAL A 20 -3.65 24.34 -31.32
CA VAL A 20 -4.34 24.93 -30.17
C VAL A 20 -3.60 24.40 -28.95
N CYS A 21 -2.62 25.18 -28.47
CA CYS A 21 -2.14 25.08 -27.09
C CYS A 21 -3.36 25.27 -26.19
N MET A 22 -3.96 24.17 -25.73
CA MET A 22 -4.82 24.19 -24.56
C MET A 22 -3.91 24.56 -23.38
N MET A 23 -3.69 25.86 -23.18
CA MET A 23 -3.25 26.35 -21.89
C MET A 23 -4.36 26.00 -20.90
N LEU A 24 -4.11 24.95 -20.10
CA LEU A 24 -4.92 24.68 -18.92
C LEU A 24 -4.92 25.98 -18.08
N PRO A 25 -6.08 26.44 -17.60
CA PRO A 25 -6.13 27.60 -16.73
C PRO A 25 -5.28 27.29 -15.49
N SER A 26 -4.22 28.05 -15.31
CA SER A 26 -3.48 28.13 -14.05
C SER A 26 -4.41 28.72 -12.99
N SER A 27 -5.28 27.88 -12.42
CA SER A 27 -6.09 28.25 -11.27
C SER A 27 -5.16 28.47 -10.10
N ALA A 28 -5.07 29.73 -9.67
CA ALA A 28 -4.33 30.13 -8.48
C ALA A 28 -4.77 29.30 -7.28
N PHE A 29 -3.86 28.50 -6.75
CA PHE A 29 -4.08 27.72 -5.53
C PHE A 29 -4.01 28.67 -4.33
N ALA A 30 -5.07 28.69 -3.53
CA ALA A 30 -5.13 29.50 -2.31
C ALA A 30 -4.24 28.88 -1.22
N ASP A 31 -3.25 29.65 -0.76
CA ASP A 31 -2.40 29.30 0.37
C ASP A 31 -3.13 29.65 1.68
N SER A 32 -3.98 28.74 2.16
CA SER A 32 -4.59 28.88 3.50
C SER A 32 -3.92 27.95 4.49
N ALA A 33 -3.42 28.53 5.59
CA ALA A 33 -2.64 27.89 6.66
C ALA A 33 -3.40 26.80 7.46
N ALA A 34 -4.61 26.43 7.07
CA ALA A 34 -5.42 25.39 7.73
C ALA A 34 -5.28 23.98 7.12
N ARG A 35 -4.33 23.78 6.18
CA ARG A 35 -4.28 22.60 5.29
C ARG A 35 -3.29 21.50 5.70
N ASP A 36 -2.39 21.74 6.65
CA ASP A 36 -1.27 20.82 6.96
C ASP A 36 -1.64 19.55 7.73
N LEU A 37 -2.88 19.41 8.20
CA LEU A 37 -3.33 18.21 8.94
C LEU A 37 -3.80 17.06 8.05
N SER A 38 -3.76 17.21 6.72
CA SER A 38 -4.42 16.27 5.82
C SER A 38 -3.53 15.15 5.26
N ALA A 39 -2.19 15.31 5.30
CA ALA A 39 -1.24 14.51 4.51
C ALA A 39 -1.60 14.40 3.01
N ALA A 40 -2.42 15.33 2.51
CA ALA A 40 -2.77 15.42 1.11
C ALA A 40 -1.63 16.03 0.29
N ASP A 41 -1.60 15.72 -1.00
CA ASP A 41 -0.60 16.27 -1.92
C ASP A 41 -1.00 17.66 -2.40
N MET A 42 -2.30 17.92 -2.52
CA MET A 42 -2.83 19.23 -2.84
C MET A 42 -4.22 19.43 -2.23
N VAL A 43 -4.63 20.70 -2.14
CA VAL A 43 -5.99 21.10 -1.79
C VAL A 43 -6.42 22.19 -2.78
N ASP A 44 -7.59 22.06 -3.40
CA ASP A 44 -8.08 23.04 -4.37
C ASP A 44 -8.68 24.30 -3.70
N SER A 45 -9.14 25.28 -4.48
CA SER A 45 -9.77 26.50 -3.95
C SER A 45 -11.05 26.26 -3.15
N ASN A 46 -11.69 25.10 -3.33
CA ASN A 46 -12.91 24.70 -2.63
C ASN A 46 -12.62 23.94 -1.33
N GLY A 47 -11.34 23.71 -1.01
CA GLY A 47 -10.94 22.97 0.18
C GLY A 47 -11.00 21.46 0.02
N ILE A 48 -11.17 20.94 -1.21
CA ILE A 48 -11.13 19.50 -1.47
C ILE A 48 -9.66 19.08 -1.49
N ALA A 49 -9.34 18.04 -0.71
CA ALA A 49 -8.00 17.46 -0.66
C ALA A 49 -7.85 16.36 -1.71
N TYR A 50 -6.64 16.21 -2.27
CA TYR A 50 -6.33 15.23 -3.30
C TYR A 50 -5.01 14.50 -3.02
N LEU A 51 -4.91 13.27 -3.48
CA LEU A 51 -3.64 12.53 -3.61
C LEU A 51 -3.29 12.36 -5.08
N PHE A 52 -2.01 12.39 -5.38
CA PHE A 52 -1.51 12.12 -6.73
C PHE A 52 -1.46 10.61 -6.97
N ASP A 53 -2.21 10.15 -7.97
CA ASP A 53 -2.20 8.78 -8.46
C ASP A 53 -1.16 8.64 -9.57
N VAL A 54 0.02 8.14 -9.23
CA VAL A 54 1.14 7.93 -10.17
C VAL A 54 0.78 7.00 -11.33
N GLU A 55 -0.19 6.08 -11.13
CA GLU A 55 -0.58 5.13 -12.18
C GLU A 55 -1.33 5.82 -13.33
N THR A 56 -2.05 6.91 -13.03
CA THR A 56 -2.87 7.63 -14.01
C THR A 56 -2.38 9.05 -14.28
N ASP A 57 -1.33 9.49 -13.58
CA ASP A 57 -0.77 10.85 -13.65
C ASP A 57 -1.84 11.92 -13.37
N ARG A 58 -2.65 11.68 -12.32
CA ARG A 58 -3.79 12.53 -11.97
C ARG A 58 -3.93 12.68 -10.46
N TYR A 59 -4.44 13.85 -10.06
CA TYR A 59 -4.91 14.06 -8.70
C TYR A 59 -6.32 13.50 -8.52
N LEU A 60 -6.48 12.58 -7.57
CA LEU A 60 -7.76 11.98 -7.21
C LEU A 60 -8.24 12.55 -5.87
N PRO A 61 -9.54 12.85 -5.73
CA PRO A 61 -10.06 13.43 -4.50
C PRO A 61 -9.92 12.43 -3.34
N ILE A 62 -9.63 12.95 -2.16
CA ILE A 62 -9.64 12.19 -0.91
C ILE A 62 -11.05 12.16 -0.35
N ARG A 63 -11.51 10.98 0.07
CA ARG A 63 -12.75 10.82 0.83
C ARG A 63 -12.43 10.32 2.23
N GLN A 64 -12.96 11.02 3.22
CA GLN A 64 -12.80 10.62 4.62
C GLN A 64 -13.71 9.43 4.92
N ARG A 65 -13.12 8.25 5.13
CA ARG A 65 -13.82 6.98 5.38
C ARG A 65 -13.41 6.31 6.69
N GLU A 66 -12.62 6.97 7.53
CA GLU A 66 -12.10 6.47 8.79
C GLU A 66 -13.24 6.04 9.71
N ALA A 67 -14.30 6.85 9.85
CA ALA A 67 -15.47 6.50 10.65
C ALA A 67 -16.20 5.25 10.12
N LYS A 68 -16.26 5.07 8.79
CA LYS A 68 -16.85 3.86 8.18
C LYS A 68 -15.96 2.65 8.45
N ALA A 69 -14.64 2.77 8.25
CA ALA A 69 -13.68 1.71 8.51
C ALA A 69 -13.67 1.30 10.00
N ALA A 70 -13.73 2.27 10.92
CA ALA A 70 -13.84 2.02 12.36
C ALA A 70 -15.14 1.29 12.71
N ALA A 71 -16.28 1.68 12.14
CA ALA A 71 -17.55 1.00 12.35
C ALA A 71 -17.56 -0.43 11.79
N ILE A 72 -16.91 -0.69 10.65
CA ILE A 72 -16.71 -2.05 10.13
C ILE A 72 -15.82 -2.84 11.10
N THR A 73 -14.70 -2.26 11.51
CA THR A 73 -13.75 -2.88 12.44
C THR A 73 -14.43 -3.28 13.74
N GLN A 74 -15.19 -2.37 14.37
CA GLN A 74 -15.89 -2.64 15.63
C GLN A 74 -16.92 -3.78 15.48
N ARG A 75 -17.68 -3.80 14.39
CA ARG A 75 -18.69 -4.85 14.11
C ARG A 75 -18.06 -6.24 13.94
N ASN A 76 -16.86 -6.28 13.38
CA ASN A 76 -16.17 -7.52 13.05
C ASN A 76 -15.20 -7.97 14.16
N ARG A 77 -14.71 -7.07 15.02
CA ARG A 77 -13.97 -7.43 16.25
C ARG A 77 -14.81 -8.31 17.17
N THR A 78 -16.09 -7.95 17.35
CA THR A 78 -17.06 -8.78 18.07
C THR A 78 -17.36 -10.12 17.39
N HIS A 79 -17.12 -10.23 16.08
CA HIS A 79 -17.24 -11.49 15.33
C HIS A 79 -16.00 -12.36 15.51
N LEU A 80 -14.81 -11.76 15.57
CA LEU A 80 -13.55 -12.45 15.83
C LEU A 80 -13.57 -13.12 17.21
N GLU A 81 -14.04 -12.43 18.26
CA GLU A 81 -14.20 -13.02 19.60
C GLU A 81 -15.21 -14.18 19.64
N PHE A 82 -16.28 -14.08 18.83
CA PHE A 82 -17.29 -15.14 18.70
C PHE A 82 -16.78 -16.36 17.90
N GLU A 83 -16.01 -16.13 16.82
CA GLU A 83 -15.36 -17.19 16.04
C GLU A 83 -14.23 -17.85 16.82
N GLN A 84 -13.44 -17.10 17.59
CA GLN A 84 -12.45 -17.63 18.52
C GLN A 84 -13.10 -18.53 19.60
N GLN A 85 -14.29 -18.16 20.11
CA GLN A 85 -15.06 -19.04 21.01
C GLN A 85 -15.61 -20.29 20.30
N LEU A 86 -16.07 -20.17 19.06
CA LEU A 86 -16.58 -21.29 18.25
C LEU A 86 -15.48 -22.29 17.86
N ASP A 87 -14.29 -21.80 17.51
CA ASP A 87 -13.15 -22.64 17.19
C ASP A 87 -12.50 -23.24 18.44
N GLY A 88 -12.52 -22.52 19.57
CA GLY A 88 -12.24 -23.11 20.89
C GLY A 88 -13.15 -24.29 21.21
N ASN A 89 -14.44 -24.19 20.89
CA ASN A 89 -15.40 -25.29 21.07
C ASN A 89 -15.23 -26.44 20.07
N ARG A 90 -14.77 -26.16 18.83
CA ARG A 90 -14.44 -27.19 17.82
C ARG A 90 -13.12 -27.92 18.11
N ALA A 91 -12.16 -27.25 18.74
CA ALA A 91 -10.92 -27.85 19.22
C ALA A 91 -11.17 -28.89 20.33
N THR A 92 -12.19 -28.67 21.19
CA THR A 92 -12.63 -29.65 22.20
C THR A 92 -13.28 -30.89 21.60
N ASP A 93 -13.89 -30.78 20.42
CA ASP A 93 -14.52 -31.90 19.69
C ASP A 93 -13.52 -32.74 18.88
N THR A 94 -12.28 -32.25 18.70
CA THR A 94 -11.29 -32.89 17.82
C THR A 94 -10.24 -33.68 18.61
N ARG A 95 -10.67 -34.70 19.36
CA ARG A 95 -9.77 -35.74 19.90
C ARG A 95 -9.36 -36.79 18.85
N LEU A 96 -9.63 -36.53 17.57
CA LEU A 96 -9.51 -37.51 16.48
C LEU A 96 -8.70 -37.05 15.24
N LEU A 97 -8.12 -35.84 15.19
CA LEU A 97 -7.29 -35.44 14.04
C LEU A 97 -5.97 -34.79 14.45
N SER A 98 -4.93 -35.19 13.72
CA SER A 98 -3.49 -35.03 13.87
C SER A 98 -2.97 -33.58 14.01
N LYS A 99 -1.63 -33.45 14.13
CA LYS A 99 -0.81 -32.22 14.31
C LYS A 99 -1.31 -30.93 13.62
N THR A 100 -2.08 -31.03 12.54
CA THR A 100 -2.88 -29.96 11.91
C THR A 100 -3.81 -29.20 12.87
N ALA A 101 -4.35 -29.84 13.92
CA ALA A 101 -5.25 -29.20 14.88
C ALA A 101 -4.52 -28.23 15.84
N ARG A 102 -3.20 -28.33 16.01
CA ARG A 102 -2.44 -27.42 16.89
C ARG A 102 -2.19 -26.04 16.29
N ALA A 103 -2.25 -25.90 14.97
CA ALA A 103 -1.99 -24.62 14.29
C ALA A 103 -3.23 -23.70 14.23
N ARG A 104 -4.45 -24.25 14.33
CA ARG A 104 -5.70 -23.48 14.44
C ARG A 104 -5.91 -22.81 15.80
N ALA A 105 -5.01 -23.01 16.76
CA ALA A 105 -5.15 -22.52 18.13
C ALA A 105 -4.52 -21.13 18.36
N ALA A 106 -3.92 -20.50 17.35
CA ALA A 106 -3.55 -19.09 17.42
C ALA A 106 -4.83 -18.25 17.21
N THR A 107 -5.57 -18.03 18.30
CA THR A 107 -6.78 -17.20 18.26
C THR A 107 -6.46 -15.72 18.09
N GLU A 108 -5.24 -15.30 18.44
CA GLU A 108 -4.80 -13.90 18.30
C GLU A 108 -4.01 -13.71 17.00
N ASP A 109 -4.36 -12.65 16.27
CA ASP A 109 -3.62 -12.23 15.09
C ASP A 109 -2.14 -11.97 15.46
N PRO A 110 -1.17 -12.67 14.84
CA PRO A 110 0.22 -12.47 15.18
C PRO A 110 0.67 -11.06 14.81
N VAL A 111 1.46 -10.46 15.71
CA VAL A 111 2.12 -9.17 15.48
C VAL A 111 3.02 -9.28 14.24
N PRO A 112 2.88 -8.37 13.25
CA PRO A 112 3.79 -8.31 12.12
C PRO A 112 5.26 -8.13 12.53
N GLY A 113 6.18 -8.70 11.77
CA GLY A 113 7.63 -8.71 12.01
C GLY A 113 8.38 -9.97 11.53
N GLY A 114 7.67 -10.99 11.02
CA GLY A 114 8.24 -12.14 10.31
C GLY A 114 8.45 -11.88 8.82
N VAL A 115 9.22 -12.74 8.15
CA VAL A 115 9.55 -12.57 6.73
C VAL A 115 9.58 -13.92 6.03
N GLY A 116 8.78 -14.06 4.97
CA GLY A 116 8.89 -15.16 4.02
C GLY A 116 9.72 -14.77 2.81
N TYR A 117 9.29 -13.70 2.14
CA TYR A 117 9.90 -13.19 0.91
C TYR A 117 9.56 -11.71 0.71
N GLY A 118 10.51 -10.86 0.34
CA GLY A 118 10.18 -9.51 -0.15
C GLY A 118 11.27 -8.47 0.01
N ALA A 119 10.88 -7.21 -0.08
CA ALA A 119 11.79 -6.07 -0.17
C ALA A 119 12.22 -5.53 1.19
N PHE A 120 13.53 -5.35 1.39
CA PHE A 120 14.12 -4.66 2.52
C PHE A 120 14.84 -3.41 2.04
N PHE A 121 14.71 -2.32 2.77
CA PHE A 121 15.38 -1.07 2.46
C PHE A 121 16.87 -1.18 2.78
N GLN A 122 17.70 -0.51 1.99
CA GLN A 122 19.08 -0.27 2.39
C GLN A 122 19.11 0.80 3.50
N ASP A 123 20.04 0.69 4.46
CA ASP A 123 20.11 1.58 5.63
C ASP A 123 20.06 3.07 5.26
N GLN A 124 20.88 3.50 4.29
CA GLN A 124 20.92 4.90 3.85
C GLN A 124 19.56 5.37 3.31
N PHE A 125 18.88 4.49 2.59
CA PHE A 125 17.56 4.78 2.06
C PHE A 125 16.52 4.80 3.17
N GLN A 126 16.48 3.79 4.06
CA GLN A 126 15.53 3.72 5.18
C GLN A 126 15.49 5.04 5.94
N TYR A 127 16.64 5.59 6.32
CA TYR A 127 16.74 6.81 7.13
C TYR A 127 16.71 8.12 6.33
N GLY A 128 16.68 8.06 5.00
CA GLY A 128 16.76 9.22 4.09
C GLY A 128 15.51 10.11 4.00
N PHE A 129 14.74 10.32 5.08
CA PHE A 129 13.55 11.19 5.10
C PHE A 129 13.55 12.10 6.33
N THR A 130 13.18 13.38 6.21
CA THR A 130 13.28 14.36 7.31
C THR A 130 11.94 14.63 8.00
N SER A 131 10.88 14.84 7.24
CA SER A 131 9.58 15.21 7.77
C SER A 131 8.43 14.38 7.19
N GLY A 132 8.73 13.38 6.37
CA GLY A 132 7.73 12.44 5.90
C GLY A 132 8.22 11.42 4.90
N THR A 133 7.56 10.28 4.88
CA THR A 133 7.80 9.17 3.96
C THR A 133 6.47 8.54 3.56
N SER A 134 6.36 8.11 2.31
CA SER A 134 5.14 7.50 1.78
C SER A 134 5.50 6.40 0.80
N LEU A 135 4.76 5.29 0.87
CA LEU A 135 4.79 4.20 -0.09
C LEU A 135 3.40 4.03 -0.71
N LEU A 136 3.35 3.88 -2.03
CA LEU A 136 2.17 3.51 -2.81
C LEU A 136 2.45 2.18 -3.50
N TYR A 137 1.58 1.20 -3.31
CA TYR A 137 1.78 -0.15 -3.85
C TYR A 137 0.44 -0.83 -4.10
N SER A 138 0.42 -1.71 -5.10
CA SER A 138 -0.72 -2.58 -5.37
C SER A 138 -0.40 -4.00 -4.90
N ILE A 139 -1.19 -4.53 -3.96
CA ILE A 139 -1.04 -5.90 -3.45
C ILE A 139 -1.74 -6.86 -4.41
N ILE A 140 -1.05 -7.89 -4.87
CA ILE A 140 -1.61 -9.01 -5.65
C ILE A 140 -2.24 -9.99 -4.66
N CYS A 141 -3.56 -9.99 -4.59
CA CYS A 141 -4.30 -10.68 -3.53
C CYS A 141 -5.46 -11.49 -4.12
N PRO A 142 -5.28 -12.79 -4.44
CA PRO A 142 -6.39 -13.66 -4.81
C PRO A 142 -7.40 -13.76 -3.65
N SER A 143 -8.69 -13.98 -3.94
CA SER A 143 -9.72 -14.06 -2.90
C SER A 143 -9.40 -15.10 -1.82
N GLN A 144 -8.82 -16.24 -2.22
CA GLN A 144 -8.22 -17.24 -1.36
C GLN A 144 -6.76 -17.48 -1.78
N VAL A 145 -5.90 -17.72 -0.81
CA VAL A 145 -4.47 -17.94 -1.04
C VAL A 145 -4.16 -19.28 -1.71
N GLY A 146 -4.98 -20.31 -1.51
CA GLY A 146 -4.73 -21.66 -2.03
C GLY A 146 -3.64 -22.41 -1.25
N GLY A 147 -3.28 -23.59 -1.73
CA GLY A 147 -2.16 -24.38 -1.18
C GLY A 147 -2.39 -24.91 0.23
N ASN A 148 -1.30 -25.11 0.96
CA ASN A 148 -1.28 -25.64 2.33
C ASN A 148 -1.24 -24.55 3.42
N VAL A 149 -1.84 -23.38 3.17
CA VAL A 149 -1.94 -22.34 4.22
C VAL A 149 -2.95 -22.78 5.26
N TYR A 150 -2.48 -23.01 6.49
CA TYR A 150 -3.29 -23.40 7.65
C TYR A 150 -3.13 -22.46 8.86
N SER A 151 -2.26 -21.45 8.72
CA SER A 151 -2.00 -20.37 9.68
C SER A 151 -2.16 -19.01 8.98
N HIS A 152 -1.61 -17.95 9.56
CA HIS A 152 -1.57 -16.63 8.95
C HIS A 152 -0.56 -16.54 7.79
N LEU A 153 -0.95 -15.77 6.77
CA LEU A 153 -0.06 -15.25 5.73
C LEU A 153 -0.41 -13.77 5.49
N TYR A 154 0.58 -12.89 5.62
CA TYR A 154 0.39 -11.45 5.40
C TYR A 154 1.11 -10.97 4.14
N LEU A 155 0.48 -10.03 3.43
CA LEU A 155 1.07 -9.24 2.36
C LEU A 155 1.11 -7.80 2.85
N THR A 156 2.25 -7.38 3.39
CA THR A 156 2.40 -6.13 4.15
C THR A 156 3.53 -5.26 3.61
N SER A 157 3.54 -3.99 4.02
CA SER A 157 4.64 -3.06 3.81
C SER A 157 4.63 -1.99 4.89
N THR A 158 5.81 -1.65 5.43
CA THR A 158 5.98 -0.35 6.09
C THR A 158 6.19 0.74 5.05
N ASN A 159 6.44 1.97 5.50
CA ASN A 159 6.81 3.10 4.65
C ASN A 159 8.20 3.68 4.97
N ARG A 160 9.08 2.91 5.65
CA ARG A 160 10.40 3.31 6.22
C ARG A 160 10.38 3.89 7.63
N ALA A 161 9.25 4.44 8.09
CA ALA A 161 9.17 5.02 9.42
C ALA A 161 8.97 3.92 10.49
N ALA A 162 9.79 3.93 11.54
CA ALA A 162 9.74 2.96 12.63
C ALA A 162 8.47 3.06 13.48
N LYS A 163 7.84 4.25 13.53
CA LYS A 163 6.51 4.46 14.11
C LYS A 163 5.44 4.61 13.03
N GLY A 164 5.71 4.13 11.82
CA GLY A 164 4.73 4.08 10.75
C GLY A 164 3.68 3.01 10.95
N VAL A 165 2.90 2.78 9.91
CA VAL A 165 1.90 1.71 9.87
C VAL A 165 2.35 0.59 8.95
N GLU A 166 1.74 -0.56 9.15
CA GLU A 166 1.65 -1.64 8.18
C GLU A 166 0.21 -1.76 7.72
N ALA A 167 0.01 -1.64 6.42
CA ALA A 167 -1.30 -1.80 5.79
C ALA A 167 -1.23 -3.01 4.85
N PHE A 168 -2.07 -4.01 5.10
CA PHE A 168 -1.85 -5.34 4.55
C PHE A 168 -3.10 -6.13 4.26
N ILE A 169 -2.91 -7.14 3.41
CA ILE A 169 -3.84 -8.24 3.21
C ILE A 169 -3.43 -9.39 4.12
N SER A 170 -4.40 -9.97 4.83
CA SER A 170 -4.24 -11.12 5.69
C SER A 170 -5.07 -12.30 5.17
N TYR A 171 -4.47 -13.48 5.19
CA TYR A 171 -5.16 -14.77 5.08
C TYR A 171 -5.03 -15.51 6.41
N LEU A 172 -6.11 -16.13 6.86
CA LEU A 172 -6.11 -17.11 7.95
C LEU A 172 -6.49 -18.46 7.35
N GLY A 173 -5.52 -19.36 7.19
CA GLY A 173 -5.74 -20.63 6.49
C GLY A 173 -6.21 -20.42 5.04
N GLN A 174 -7.35 -21.02 4.71
CA GLN A 174 -7.98 -20.91 3.39
C GLN A 174 -9.17 -19.93 3.35
N ASP A 175 -9.32 -19.12 4.39
CA ASP A 175 -10.38 -18.12 4.45
C ASP A 175 -10.16 -17.03 3.39
N THR A 176 -11.21 -16.27 3.13
CA THR A 176 -11.10 -15.13 2.22
C THR A 176 -10.22 -14.04 2.81
N LEU A 177 -9.53 -13.31 1.94
CA LEU A 177 -8.68 -12.20 2.34
C LEU A 177 -9.39 -11.17 3.25
N VAL A 178 -8.60 -10.51 4.10
CA VAL A 178 -9.03 -9.38 4.93
C VAL A 178 -8.00 -8.26 4.79
N PHE A 179 -8.47 -7.01 4.71
CA PHE A 179 -7.57 -5.84 4.80
C PHE A 179 -7.45 -5.38 6.24
N LYS A 180 -6.21 -5.13 6.69
CA LYS A 180 -5.91 -4.71 8.06
C LYS A 180 -4.90 -3.58 8.10
N VAL A 181 -4.92 -2.84 9.20
CA VAL A 181 -3.90 -1.83 9.54
C VAL A 181 -3.37 -2.10 10.94
N PHE A 182 -2.05 -2.17 11.06
CA PHE A 182 -1.30 -2.23 12.30
C PHE A 182 -0.47 -0.96 12.45
N ASP A 183 -0.59 -0.23 13.55
CA ASP A 183 0.12 1.04 13.78
C ASP A 183 1.16 0.90 14.90
N TRP A 184 2.44 1.05 14.56
CA TRP A 184 3.56 0.95 15.51
C TRP A 184 3.65 2.13 16.49
N ALA A 185 2.96 3.24 16.21
CA ALA A 185 2.84 4.38 17.11
C ALA A 185 1.79 4.20 18.21
N GLN A 186 0.84 3.27 18.02
CA GLN A 186 -0.16 2.98 19.04
C GLN A 186 0.44 2.23 20.23
N PRO A 187 -0.19 2.33 21.42
CA PRO A 187 0.10 1.44 22.53
C PRO A 187 0.01 -0.02 22.10
N GLU A 188 0.88 -0.88 22.63
CA GLU A 188 0.99 -2.29 22.22
C GLU A 188 -0.36 -3.02 22.25
N SER A 189 -1.20 -2.74 23.25
CA SER A 189 -2.53 -3.32 23.40
C SER A 189 -3.57 -2.89 22.35
N ASP A 190 -3.27 -1.88 21.52
CA ASP A 190 -4.19 -1.31 20.54
C ASP A 190 -3.51 -1.06 19.19
N ARG A 191 -2.49 -1.83 18.81
CA ARG A 191 -1.83 -1.61 17.50
C ARG A 191 -2.68 -2.02 16.30
N TRP A 192 -3.61 -2.96 16.48
CA TRP A 192 -4.58 -3.33 15.47
C TRP A 192 -5.62 -2.22 15.33
N GLN A 193 -5.80 -1.63 14.16
CA GLN A 193 -6.61 -0.41 14.03
C GLN A 193 -7.73 -0.52 12.99
N VAL A 194 -7.50 -1.27 11.91
CA VAL A 194 -8.52 -1.51 10.87
C VAL A 194 -8.66 -3.01 10.63
N TYR A 195 -9.91 -3.45 10.46
CA TYR A 195 -10.29 -4.78 9.99
C TYR A 195 -11.43 -4.62 8.98
N MET A 196 -11.18 -4.96 7.72
CA MET A 196 -12.18 -4.92 6.64
C MET A 196 -12.22 -6.28 5.93
N PRO A 197 -13.30 -7.08 6.13
CA PRO A 197 -13.42 -8.38 5.48
C PRO A 197 -13.62 -8.25 3.98
N TYR A 198 -13.39 -9.34 3.23
CA TYR A 198 -13.55 -9.39 1.77
C TYR A 198 -14.88 -8.79 1.27
N SER A 199 -15.98 -9.04 1.97
CA SER A 199 -17.31 -8.51 1.62
C SER A 199 -17.41 -6.98 1.62
N GLU A 200 -16.56 -6.30 2.39
CA GLU A 200 -16.49 -4.83 2.48
C GLU A 200 -15.46 -4.23 1.51
N LEU A 201 -14.72 -5.07 0.77
CA LEU A 201 -13.63 -4.64 -0.11
C LEU A 201 -14.01 -4.47 -1.58
N SER A 202 -15.27 -4.72 -1.96
CA SER A 202 -15.71 -4.68 -3.36
C SER A 202 -15.41 -3.38 -4.11
N ASP A 203 -15.36 -2.24 -3.42
CA ASP A 203 -15.04 -0.93 -4.03
C ASP A 203 -13.54 -0.69 -4.22
N TYR A 204 -12.69 -1.46 -3.53
CA TYR A 204 -11.24 -1.31 -3.51
C TYR A 204 -10.51 -2.43 -4.25
N LEU A 205 -11.21 -3.48 -4.63
CA LEU A 205 -10.68 -4.57 -5.44
C LEU A 205 -10.90 -4.29 -6.93
N THR A 206 -9.89 -4.59 -7.72
CA THR A 206 -9.99 -4.59 -9.18
C THR A 206 -9.14 -5.71 -9.78
N THR A 207 -9.25 -5.93 -11.08
CA THR A 207 -8.33 -6.77 -11.84
C THR A 207 -7.43 -5.89 -12.71
N GLN A 208 -6.11 -6.03 -12.56
CA GLN A 208 -5.12 -5.35 -13.38
C GLN A 208 -4.20 -6.35 -14.10
N PRO A 209 -3.70 -6.03 -15.31
CA PRO A 209 -2.68 -6.83 -15.98
C PRO A 209 -1.34 -6.70 -15.24
N VAL A 210 -0.92 -7.75 -14.55
CA VAL A 210 0.37 -7.84 -13.87
C VAL A 210 1.17 -8.97 -14.51
N ASN A 211 2.29 -8.60 -15.11
CA ASN A 211 3.12 -9.51 -15.90
C ASN A 211 2.39 -10.23 -17.04
N GLY A 212 1.44 -9.53 -17.68
CA GLY A 212 0.66 -10.06 -18.81
C GLY A 212 -0.58 -10.86 -18.39
N GLU A 213 -0.79 -11.10 -17.10
CA GLU A 213 -1.95 -11.83 -16.57
C GLU A 213 -2.86 -10.90 -15.77
N GLY A 214 -4.19 -11.08 -15.89
CA GLY A 214 -5.15 -10.37 -15.05
C GLY A 214 -5.07 -10.89 -13.62
N ARG A 215 -4.71 -10.02 -12.66
CA ARG A 215 -4.64 -10.36 -11.24
C ARG A 215 -5.54 -9.45 -10.41
N GLN A 216 -6.21 -10.03 -9.41
CA GLN A 216 -6.93 -9.25 -8.40
C GLN A 216 -5.92 -8.48 -7.57
N ILE A 217 -6.19 -7.18 -7.38
CA ILE A 217 -5.34 -6.30 -6.59
C ILE A 217 -6.13 -5.39 -5.67
N VAL A 218 -5.45 -4.87 -4.64
CA VAL A 218 -5.85 -3.68 -3.89
C VAL A 218 -4.70 -2.69 -3.89
N THR A 219 -4.98 -1.40 -4.13
CA THR A 219 -3.94 -0.35 -4.11
C THR A 219 -4.00 0.43 -2.80
N VAL A 220 -2.85 0.52 -2.16
CA VAL A 220 -2.66 1.09 -0.83
C VAL A 220 -1.65 2.22 -0.91
N GLN A 221 -1.95 3.34 -0.27
CA GLN A 221 -0.95 4.35 0.08
C GLN A 221 -0.82 4.40 1.59
N ASN A 222 0.41 4.27 2.07
CA ASN A 222 0.79 4.34 3.47
C ASN A 222 1.74 5.52 3.66
N THR A 223 1.39 6.47 4.52
CA THR A 223 2.19 7.69 4.77
C THR A 223 2.40 7.94 6.25
N THR A 224 3.61 8.35 6.60
CA THR A 224 3.98 8.92 7.90
C THR A 224 4.57 10.30 7.65
N VAL A 225 3.99 11.33 8.25
CA VAL A 225 4.39 12.72 8.00
C VAL A 225 4.32 13.56 9.26
N GLN A 226 5.27 14.49 9.41
CA GLN A 226 5.29 15.46 10.47
C GLN A 226 4.25 16.56 10.17
N VAL A 227 3.33 16.79 11.12
CA VAL A 227 2.23 17.77 10.99
C VAL A 227 2.42 18.99 11.90
N SER A 228 3.36 18.92 12.83
CA SER A 228 3.82 20.05 13.62
C SER A 228 5.25 19.79 14.14
N SER A 229 5.86 20.77 14.82
CA SER A 229 7.19 20.59 15.40
C SER A 229 7.31 19.41 16.37
N THR A 230 6.20 18.94 16.95
CA THR A 230 6.19 17.84 17.92
C THR A 230 5.30 16.65 17.53
N GLN A 231 4.52 16.77 16.45
CA GLN A 231 3.52 15.76 16.08
C GLN A 231 3.78 15.16 14.71
N TRP A 232 3.58 13.85 14.64
CA TRP A 232 3.55 13.06 13.42
C TRP A 232 2.17 12.48 13.21
N MET A 233 1.83 12.19 11.97
CA MET A 233 0.59 11.54 11.58
C MET A 233 0.90 10.34 10.68
N ASN A 234 0.32 9.20 11.04
CA ASN A 234 0.19 8.06 10.15
C ASN A 234 -1.14 8.14 9.42
N ALA A 235 -1.18 7.76 8.14
CA ALA A 235 -2.41 7.69 7.37
C ALA A 235 -2.35 6.58 6.33
N VAL A 236 -3.49 5.93 6.11
CA VAL A 236 -3.67 4.86 5.12
C VAL A 236 -4.84 5.19 4.22
N TRP A 237 -4.61 5.08 2.92
CA TRP A 237 -5.64 5.22 1.89
C TRP A 237 -5.75 3.97 1.05
N LEU A 238 -6.98 3.67 0.66
CA LEU A 238 -7.30 2.66 -0.36
C LEU A 238 -7.81 3.35 -1.62
N LYS A 239 -7.34 2.91 -2.79
CA LYS A 239 -7.89 3.37 -4.07
C LYS A 239 -9.29 2.81 -4.24
N ASN A 240 -10.28 3.68 -4.32
CA ASN A 240 -11.67 3.32 -4.59
C ASN A 240 -11.90 3.34 -6.10
N TYR A 241 -11.96 2.16 -6.70
CA TYR A 241 -12.11 1.98 -8.14
C TYR A 241 -13.52 2.33 -8.64
N ARG A 242 -14.54 2.23 -7.78
CA ARG A 242 -15.91 2.63 -8.14
C ARG A 242 -16.01 4.13 -8.33
N THR A 243 -15.32 4.89 -7.48
CA THR A 243 -15.51 6.35 -7.40
C THR A 243 -14.31 7.15 -7.86
N ASN A 244 -13.25 6.47 -8.30
CA ASN A 244 -11.99 7.04 -8.76
C ASN A 244 -11.44 8.08 -7.76
N SER A 245 -11.32 7.65 -6.51
CA SER A 245 -10.87 8.46 -5.36
C SER A 245 -9.91 7.66 -4.49
N PHE A 246 -9.23 8.35 -3.58
CA PHE A 246 -8.57 7.68 -2.45
C PHE A 246 -9.42 7.83 -1.21
N ASP A 247 -9.82 6.71 -0.62
CA ASP A 247 -10.59 6.70 0.61
C ASP A 247 -9.61 6.58 1.78
N ARG A 248 -9.52 7.60 2.64
CA ARG A 248 -8.70 7.55 3.86
C ARG A 248 -9.41 6.65 4.87
N VAL A 249 -8.86 5.48 5.12
CA VAL A 249 -9.47 4.46 5.99
C VAL A 249 -8.88 4.48 7.40
N TYR A 250 -7.72 5.11 7.57
CA TYR A 250 -7.07 5.24 8.86
C TYR A 250 -6.25 6.53 8.93
N SER A 251 -6.22 7.15 10.11
CA SER A 251 -5.24 8.17 10.47
C SER A 251 -5.04 8.24 11.97
N TYR A 252 -3.81 8.49 12.41
CA TYR A 252 -3.48 8.69 13.83
C TYR A 252 -2.37 9.71 14.00
N THR A 253 -2.58 10.69 14.87
CA THR A 253 -1.61 11.75 15.19
C THR A 253 -1.05 11.53 16.59
N TYR A 254 0.28 11.58 16.72
CA TYR A 254 1.01 11.24 17.93
C TYR A 254 2.25 12.11 18.11
N ASN A 255 2.74 12.19 19.35
CA ASN A 255 3.96 12.93 19.68
C ASN A 255 5.17 11.99 19.61
N VAL A 256 6.16 12.34 18.82
CA VAL A 256 7.40 11.58 18.69
C VAL A 256 8.50 12.43 18.06
N THR A 257 9.77 12.06 18.26
CA THR A 257 10.90 12.72 17.60
C THR A 257 11.19 12.12 16.23
N LEU A 258 11.90 12.86 15.37
CA LEU A 258 12.45 12.30 14.13
C LEU A 258 13.41 11.12 14.40
N SER A 259 14.14 11.16 15.52
CA SER A 259 15.05 10.07 15.87
C SER A 259 14.31 8.77 16.10
N ASP A 260 13.16 8.80 16.79
CA ASP A 260 12.38 7.57 17.01
C ASP A 260 11.70 7.10 15.73
N GLN A 261 11.43 8.00 14.77
CA GLN A 261 10.92 7.61 13.44
C GLN A 261 11.97 6.89 12.60
N ARG A 262 13.26 7.13 12.87
CA ARG A 262 14.41 6.55 12.18
C ARG A 262 15.10 5.49 13.04
N ASP A 263 14.40 4.88 13.99
CA ASP A 263 14.90 3.75 14.76
C ASP A 263 15.08 2.52 13.85
N SER A 264 16.17 1.77 14.03
CA SER A 264 16.52 0.65 13.15
C SER A 264 15.69 -0.61 13.40
N HIS A 265 14.96 -0.67 14.51
CA HIS A 265 14.26 -1.89 14.91
C HIS A 265 12.99 -2.17 14.08
N TYR A 266 12.31 -1.12 13.59
CA TYR A 266 11.06 -1.22 12.85
C TYR A 266 11.14 -0.36 11.58
N GLY A 267 10.39 -0.73 10.53
CA GLY A 267 10.35 0.05 9.29
C GLY A 267 11.44 -0.29 8.27
N GLU A 268 12.25 -1.34 8.50
CA GLU A 268 13.32 -1.75 7.57
C GLU A 268 12.81 -2.49 6.33
N TRP A 269 11.55 -2.94 6.31
CA TRP A 269 10.95 -3.65 5.19
C TRP A 269 9.97 -2.79 4.39
N GLY A 270 10.07 -2.91 3.07
CA GLY A 270 9.03 -2.48 2.14
C GLY A 270 8.01 -3.61 1.95
N PRO A 271 7.54 -3.83 0.72
CA PRO A 271 6.56 -4.88 0.46
C PRO A 271 7.12 -6.30 0.66
N ILE A 272 6.50 -7.05 1.56
CA ILE A 272 6.86 -8.43 1.91
C ILE A 272 5.65 -9.36 1.99
N VAL A 273 5.93 -10.63 1.72
CA VAL A 273 5.12 -11.79 2.10
C VAL A 273 5.66 -12.28 3.43
N GLU A 274 4.82 -12.21 4.45
CA GLU A 274 5.16 -12.52 5.83
C GLU A 274 4.44 -13.80 6.28
N THR A 275 5.19 -14.66 6.98
CA THR A 275 4.86 -16.07 7.15
C THR A 275 4.82 -16.48 8.63
N PHE A 276 3.79 -17.26 9.00
CA PHE A 276 3.58 -17.74 10.38
C PHE A 276 3.43 -19.27 10.47
N GLN A 277 4.02 -19.99 9.52
CA GLN A 277 4.19 -21.45 9.54
C GLN A 277 5.53 -21.81 8.88
N GLU A 278 6.03 -23.01 9.17
CA GLU A 278 7.38 -23.44 8.75
C GLU A 278 7.53 -23.67 7.25
N HIS A 279 6.45 -23.96 6.53
CA HIS A 279 6.51 -24.26 5.11
C HIS A 279 5.20 -23.97 4.40
N PHE A 280 5.31 -23.44 3.18
CA PHE A 280 4.23 -23.17 2.25
C PHE A 280 4.42 -24.00 0.98
N GLU A 281 3.33 -24.53 0.43
CA GLU A 281 3.29 -25.30 -0.80
C GLU A 281 1.98 -25.04 -1.58
N ASN A 282 2.08 -24.94 -2.90
CA ASN A 282 0.99 -24.79 -3.87
C ASN A 282 0.09 -23.55 -3.67
N THR A 283 0.63 -22.41 -3.22
CA THR A 283 -0.17 -21.18 -3.13
C THR A 283 -0.45 -20.61 -4.53
N ASN A 284 -1.55 -19.88 -4.66
CA ASN A 284 -1.73 -18.96 -5.76
C ASN A 284 -0.62 -17.89 -5.76
N VAL A 285 -0.43 -17.21 -6.90
CA VAL A 285 0.52 -16.10 -6.98
C VAL A 285 0.03 -14.93 -6.13
N VAL A 286 0.87 -14.53 -5.17
CA VAL A 286 0.73 -13.35 -4.32
C VAL A 286 1.94 -12.45 -4.48
N GLY A 287 1.85 -11.19 -4.05
CA GLY A 287 2.98 -10.26 -4.14
C GLY A 287 2.53 -8.83 -4.35
N PHE A 288 3.32 -8.07 -5.09
CA PHE A 288 3.13 -6.63 -5.22
C PHE A 288 3.41 -6.14 -6.64
N ASN A 289 2.68 -5.12 -7.04
CA ASN A 289 2.78 -4.46 -8.34
C ASN A 289 3.01 -2.97 -8.13
N ASN A 290 3.92 -2.41 -8.93
CA ASN A 290 4.22 -0.98 -9.02
C ASN A 290 4.42 -0.32 -7.65
N VAL A 291 5.56 -0.59 -7.03
CA VAL A 291 5.90 -0.02 -5.72
C VAL A 291 6.59 1.33 -5.96
N TYR A 292 5.91 2.40 -5.54
CA TYR A 292 6.44 3.75 -5.59
C TYR A 292 6.67 4.27 -4.18
N PHE A 293 7.64 5.17 -4.04
CA PHE A 293 7.88 5.89 -2.81
C PHE A 293 8.08 7.38 -3.09
N LYS A 294 7.90 8.19 -2.04
CA LYS A 294 8.35 9.57 -2.00
C LYS A 294 8.69 9.98 -0.58
N SER A 295 9.37 11.11 -0.43
CA SER A 295 9.76 11.61 0.89
C SER A 295 9.73 13.12 0.96
N LYS A 296 9.57 13.63 2.18
CA LYS A 296 9.91 15.00 2.52
C LYS A 296 11.28 15.02 3.19
N THR A 297 12.24 15.62 2.52
CA THR A 297 13.62 15.80 3.03
C THR A 297 13.86 17.20 3.61
N THR A 298 12.87 18.10 3.48
CA THR A 298 12.87 19.44 4.06
C THR A 298 12.23 19.47 5.45
N ASP A 299 12.21 20.64 6.10
CA ASP A 299 11.46 20.85 7.34
C ASP A 299 9.94 20.63 7.18
N TYR A 300 9.22 20.53 8.30
CA TYR A 300 7.77 20.29 8.29
C TYR A 300 6.95 21.48 7.78
N THR A 301 7.49 22.69 7.84
CA THR A 301 6.84 23.91 7.31
C THR A 301 6.83 23.94 5.78
N SER A 302 7.75 23.22 5.15
CA SER A 302 7.73 22.97 3.71
C SER A 302 6.65 21.96 3.33
N LYS A 303 5.82 22.36 2.37
CA LYS A 303 4.78 21.52 1.78
C LYS A 303 5.32 20.60 0.67
N THR A 304 6.58 20.74 0.31
CA THR A 304 7.17 20.09 -0.86
C THR A 304 7.54 18.65 -0.54
N TRP A 305 6.87 17.71 -1.22
CA TRP A 305 7.34 16.34 -1.35
C TRP A 305 8.32 16.25 -2.52
N ASN A 306 9.28 15.33 -2.43
CA ASN A 306 9.99 14.88 -3.63
C ASN A 306 9.01 14.19 -4.58
N ASP A 307 9.41 14.09 -5.86
CA ASP A 307 8.67 13.34 -6.85
C ASP A 307 8.56 11.87 -6.45
N TRP A 308 7.54 11.21 -7.00
CA TRP A 308 7.37 9.77 -6.84
C TRP A 308 8.44 9.02 -7.65
N GLU A 309 9.09 8.08 -6.99
CA GLU A 309 10.13 7.23 -7.57
C GLU A 309 9.74 5.75 -7.43
N LEU A 310 10.22 4.91 -8.34
CA LEU A 310 10.05 3.46 -8.24
C LEU A 310 11.00 2.92 -7.17
N LEU A 311 10.55 1.94 -6.39
CA LEU A 311 11.46 1.17 -5.55
C LEU A 311 12.36 0.30 -6.44
N THR A 312 13.68 0.45 -6.35
CA THR A 312 14.68 -0.25 -7.17
C THR A 312 15.75 -0.94 -6.33
N ASP A 313 16.59 -1.74 -6.98
CA ASP A 313 17.72 -2.43 -6.33
C ASP A 313 18.78 -1.45 -5.76
N ASP A 314 18.76 -0.18 -6.18
CA ASP A 314 19.67 0.84 -5.67
C ASP A 314 19.31 1.28 -4.24
N VAL A 315 18.06 1.08 -3.83
CA VAL A 315 17.51 1.55 -2.54
C VAL A 315 16.91 0.43 -1.69
N SER A 316 16.75 -0.76 -2.26
CA SER A 316 16.27 -1.96 -1.57
C SER A 316 16.94 -3.22 -2.08
N TYR A 317 16.71 -4.35 -1.40
CA TYR A 317 17.10 -5.69 -1.82
C TYR A 317 15.98 -6.68 -1.54
N ILE A 318 15.92 -7.80 -2.28
CA ILE A 318 14.98 -8.90 -1.99
C ILE A 318 15.62 -9.89 -1.02
N ARG A 319 14.88 -10.19 0.04
CA ARG A 319 15.16 -11.25 1.01
C ARG A 319 14.20 -12.42 0.79
N ASN A 320 14.69 -13.65 0.96
CA ASN A 320 13.90 -14.88 0.95
C ASN A 320 14.42 -15.81 2.05
N ASP A 321 13.57 -16.13 3.01
CA ASP A 321 13.96 -16.87 4.22
C ASP A 321 13.74 -18.40 4.07
N GLY A 322 13.34 -18.86 2.88
CA GLY A 322 13.29 -20.30 2.56
C GLY A 322 12.02 -21.02 2.99
N TYR A 323 10.93 -20.30 3.25
CA TYR A 323 9.64 -20.87 3.67
C TYR A 323 8.82 -21.56 2.55
N GLY A 324 9.43 -21.81 1.40
CA GLY A 324 8.78 -22.48 0.25
C GLY A 324 8.43 -21.55 -0.92
N PHE A 325 8.54 -20.22 -0.75
CA PHE A 325 8.22 -19.29 -1.83
C PHE A 325 9.28 -19.25 -2.94
N MET A 326 8.80 -19.37 -4.17
CA MET A 326 9.52 -19.25 -5.43
C MET A 326 9.04 -18.02 -6.19
N THR A 327 9.97 -17.33 -6.85
CA THR A 327 9.65 -16.18 -7.71
C THR A 327 8.89 -16.63 -8.97
N ALA A 328 7.63 -16.21 -9.13
CA ALA A 328 6.91 -16.31 -10.39
C ALA A 328 7.43 -15.28 -11.40
N PHE A 329 7.63 -14.05 -10.94
CA PHE A 329 8.23 -12.96 -11.71
C PHE A 329 8.80 -11.89 -10.78
N ARG A 330 9.79 -11.16 -11.28
CA ARG A 330 10.34 -9.95 -10.65
C ARG A 330 10.73 -8.96 -11.74
N ARG A 331 10.36 -7.69 -11.57
CA ARG A 331 10.74 -6.58 -12.44
C ARG A 331 11.64 -5.59 -11.69
N PRO A 332 12.38 -4.73 -12.40
CA PRO A 332 13.30 -3.77 -11.78
C PRO A 332 12.64 -2.79 -10.79
N ASN A 333 11.33 -2.58 -10.88
CA ASN A 333 10.57 -1.69 -10.01
C ASN A 333 9.94 -2.38 -8.78
N TYR A 334 10.51 -3.51 -8.37
CA TYR A 334 10.00 -4.32 -7.26
C TYR A 334 8.54 -4.75 -7.42
N THR A 335 8.06 -4.80 -8.67
CA THR A 335 6.90 -5.60 -9.04
C THR A 335 7.33 -7.06 -9.00
N PHE A 336 6.80 -7.83 -8.08
CA PHE A 336 7.10 -9.25 -7.95
C PHE A 336 5.85 -10.05 -7.62
N GLY A 337 5.83 -11.28 -8.09
CA GLY A 337 4.89 -12.31 -7.69
C GLY A 337 5.65 -13.54 -7.22
N VAL A 338 5.18 -14.14 -6.15
CA VAL A 338 5.67 -15.42 -5.64
C VAL A 338 4.51 -16.40 -5.53
N TYR A 339 4.84 -17.67 -5.65
CA TYR A 339 4.00 -18.80 -5.29
C TYR A 339 4.85 -19.73 -4.44
N SER A 340 4.24 -20.64 -3.69
CA SER A 340 4.97 -21.75 -3.10
C SER A 340 4.49 -23.08 -3.66
#